data_AF-W5W168-F1
#
_entry.id   AF-W5W168-F1
#
_cell.length_a   1.000
_cell.length_b   1.000
_cell.length_c   1.000
_cell.angle_alpha   90.00
_cell.angle_beta   90.00
_cell.angle_gamma   90.00
#
_symmetry.space_group_name_H-M   'P 1'
#
loop_
_entity.id
_entity.type
_entity.pdbx_description
1 polymer ?
#
loop_
_entity_poly.entity_id
_entity_poly.type
_entity_poly.pdbx_seq_one_letter_code
_entity_poly.pdbx_strand_id
1 'polypeptide(L)'
;MRVLSGLGSLRLAVAVLTAISTVHLGLIAFGNLTDYETNHAFVEHVFAMDTTFKSPAMMWRAITSPGLVTTGYVLIIAWEALAALVLLAGLVAWLRRSPVAPKLSALGWLMELALFAGGFMAIGGEYFQMWQSSKWNGIASALPHVIISGLGLVLVHLLGSRREAESAAVS
;
A
#
# COMPACT_ATOMS: atom_id res chain seq x y z
N MET A 1 19.92 14.68 27.67
CA MET A 1 18.82 15.38 26.96
C MET A 1 18.93 15.34 25.42
N ARG A 2 20.12 15.31 24.79
CA ARG A 2 20.26 15.19 23.31
C ARG A 2 19.78 13.85 22.70
N VAL A 3 19.90 12.74 23.42
CA VAL A 3 19.42 11.43 22.96
C VAL A 3 17.89 11.37 22.97
N LEU A 4 17.25 11.91 24.01
CA LEU A 4 15.79 11.99 24.15
C LEU A 4 15.13 12.91 23.12
N SER A 5 15.81 13.97 22.68
CA SER A 5 15.32 14.86 21.60
C SER A 5 15.43 14.22 20.21
N GLY A 6 16.31 13.24 20.01
CA GLY A 6 16.38 12.45 18.77
C GLY A 6 15.29 11.38 18.66
N LEU A 7 14.92 10.77 19.79
CA LEU A 7 13.98 9.64 19.89
C LEU A 7 12.51 9.97 19.54
N GLY A 8 12.17 11.25 19.35
CA GLY A 8 10.86 11.71 18.88
C GLY A 8 10.91 12.61 17.64
N SER A 9 12.06 12.67 16.95
CA SER A 9 12.19 13.54 15.78
C SER A 9 11.30 13.07 14.62
N LEU A 10 10.76 14.01 13.84
CA LEU A 10 9.98 13.71 12.63
C LEU A 10 10.77 12.82 11.66
N ARG A 11 12.09 13.05 11.54
CA ARG A 11 12.98 12.24 10.73
C ARG A 11 13.00 10.78 11.19
N LEU A 12 13.12 10.54 12.49
CA LEU A 12 13.11 9.18 13.04
C LEU A 12 11.73 8.54 12.86
N ALA A 13 10.65 9.28 13.09
CA ALA A 13 9.29 8.79 12.88
C ALA A 13 9.07 8.31 11.43
N VAL A 14 9.49 9.11 10.44
CA VAL A 14 9.41 8.75 9.01
C VAL A 14 10.27 7.51 8.71
N ALA A 15 11.49 7.44 9.24
CA ALA A 15 12.38 6.30 9.02
C ALA A 15 11.83 5.00 9.62
N VAL A 16 11.29 5.06 10.86
CA VAL A 16 10.66 3.92 11.54
C VAL A 16 9.41 3.47 10.80
N LEU A 17 8.55 4.40 10.39
CA LEU A 17 7.37 4.06 9.60
C LEU A 17 7.74 3.42 8.26
N THR A 18 8.81 3.91 7.61
CA THR A 18 9.34 3.30 6.37
C THR A 18 9.75 1.86 6.63
N ALA A 19 10.43 1.58 7.75
CA ALA A 19 10.83 0.23 8.12
C ALA A 19 9.64 -0.69 8.37
N ILE A 20 8.64 -0.20 9.12
CA ILE A 20 7.42 -0.96 9.42
C ILE A 20 6.67 -1.28 8.11
N SER A 21 6.44 -0.28 7.25
CA SER A 21 5.78 -0.50 5.96
C SER A 21 6.57 -1.44 5.05
N THR A 22 7.91 -1.37 5.06
CA THR A 22 8.77 -2.31 4.32
C THR A 22 8.52 -3.76 4.73
N VAL A 23 8.58 -4.03 6.04
CA VAL A 23 8.37 -5.37 6.58
C VAL A 23 6.94 -5.82 6.31
N HIS A 24 5.97 -4.94 6.53
CA HIS A 24 4.57 -5.26 6.37
C HIS A 24 4.20 -5.62 4.92
N LEU A 25 4.52 -4.77 3.94
CA LEU A 25 4.29 -5.07 2.53
C LEU A 25 5.09 -6.29 2.06
N GLY A 26 6.31 -6.47 2.56
CA GLY A 26 7.11 -7.67 2.28
C GLY A 26 6.42 -8.95 2.77
N LEU A 27 5.82 -8.93 3.96
CA LEU A 27 5.05 -10.05 4.50
C LEU A 27 3.76 -10.29 3.72
N ILE A 28 3.09 -9.25 3.23
CA ILE A 28 1.90 -9.38 2.38
C ILE A 28 2.27 -10.07 1.05
N ALA A 29 3.30 -9.55 0.36
CA ALA A 29 3.77 -10.15 -0.89
C ALA A 29 4.23 -11.60 -0.70
N PHE A 30 4.94 -11.88 0.40
CA PHE A 30 5.35 -13.23 0.76
C PHE A 30 4.14 -14.14 1.03
N GLY A 31 3.18 -13.67 1.82
CA GLY A 31 1.94 -14.40 2.11
C GLY A 31 1.17 -14.75 0.85
N ASN A 32 1.03 -13.79 -0.08
CA ASN A 32 0.39 -14.01 -1.37
C ASN A 32 1.16 -14.99 -2.27
N LEU A 33 2.49 -15.06 -2.18
CA LEU A 33 3.27 -16.07 -2.91
C LEU A 33 3.13 -17.47 -2.29
N THR A 34 3.10 -17.58 -0.96
CA THR A 34 3.10 -18.88 -0.27
C THR A 34 1.71 -19.49 -0.11
N ASP A 35 0.69 -18.66 0.06
CA ASP A 35 -0.72 -19.05 0.14
C ASP A 35 -1.45 -18.56 -1.11
N TYR A 36 -0.91 -18.97 -2.26
CA TYR A 36 -1.32 -18.47 -3.58
C TYR A 36 -2.79 -18.79 -3.88
N GLU A 37 -3.22 -20.04 -3.68
CA GLU A 37 -4.57 -20.49 -4.05
C GLU A 37 -5.66 -19.77 -3.25
N THR A 38 -5.46 -19.54 -1.96
CA THR A 38 -6.43 -18.86 -1.10
C THR A 38 -6.67 -17.42 -1.55
N ASN A 39 -5.59 -16.70 -1.88
CA ASN A 39 -5.64 -15.30 -2.26
C ASN A 39 -5.97 -15.11 -3.75
N HIS A 40 -5.62 -16.07 -4.61
CA HIS A 40 -6.11 -16.13 -5.99
C HIS A 40 -7.63 -16.30 -6.02
N ALA A 41 -8.19 -17.21 -5.22
CA ALA A 41 -9.63 -17.40 -5.08
C ALA A 41 -10.34 -16.12 -4.59
N PHE A 42 -9.70 -15.34 -3.71
CA PHE A 42 -10.22 -14.03 -3.33
C PHE A 42 -10.42 -13.12 -4.55
N VAL A 43 -9.40 -12.98 -5.41
CA VAL A 43 -9.49 -12.17 -6.63
C VAL A 43 -10.50 -12.75 -7.61
N GLU A 44 -10.55 -14.07 -7.76
CA GLU A 44 -11.51 -14.77 -8.61
C GLU A 44 -12.95 -14.40 -8.26
N HIS A 45 -13.33 -14.52 -6.99
CA HIS A 45 -14.69 -14.22 -6.54
C HIS A 45 -15.03 -12.73 -6.58
N VAL A 46 -14.05 -11.84 -6.34
CA VAL A 46 -14.24 -10.40 -6.53
C VAL A 46 -14.52 -10.09 -8.00
N PHE A 47 -13.69 -10.60 -8.91
CA PHE A 47 -13.85 -10.37 -10.35
C PHE A 47 -15.13 -10.98 -10.91
N ALA A 48 -15.47 -12.20 -10.49
CA ALA A 48 -16.68 -12.88 -10.92
C ALA A 48 -17.97 -12.23 -10.40
N MET A 49 -17.88 -11.43 -9.33
CA MET A 49 -19.03 -10.82 -8.64
C MET A 49 -20.09 -11.86 -8.23
N ASP A 50 -19.70 -13.12 -8.07
CA ASP A 50 -20.58 -14.28 -7.94
C ASP A 50 -21.22 -14.43 -6.56
N THR A 51 -20.72 -13.65 -5.58
CA THR A 51 -21.22 -13.55 -4.21
C THR A 51 -21.82 -12.18 -3.89
N THR A 52 -22.04 -11.33 -4.90
CA THR A 52 -22.78 -10.06 -4.79
C THR A 52 -24.30 -10.29 -4.89
N PHE A 53 -25.11 -9.21 -4.86
CA PHE A 53 -26.56 -9.30 -5.05
C PHE A 53 -26.99 -9.69 -6.47
N LYS A 54 -26.06 -9.78 -7.43
CA LYS A 54 -26.31 -10.18 -8.83
C LYS A 54 -27.39 -9.35 -9.55
N SER A 55 -27.47 -8.06 -9.26
CA SER A 55 -28.34 -7.14 -9.99
C SER A 55 -28.00 -7.19 -11.49
N PRO A 56 -28.97 -7.44 -12.40
CA PRO A 56 -28.70 -7.53 -13.84
C PRO A 56 -28.00 -6.29 -14.42
N ALA A 57 -28.29 -5.11 -13.85
CA ALA A 57 -27.68 -3.85 -14.27
C ALA A 57 -26.18 -3.72 -13.91
N MET A 58 -25.66 -4.59 -13.04
CA MET A 58 -24.29 -4.51 -12.53
C MET A 58 -23.38 -5.64 -13.03
N MET A 59 -23.95 -6.74 -13.53
CA MET A 59 -23.18 -7.95 -13.87
C MET A 59 -22.40 -7.85 -15.18
N TRP A 60 -22.63 -6.82 -16.00
CA TRP A 60 -21.93 -6.64 -17.29
C TRP A 60 -20.42 -6.42 -17.16
N ARG A 61 -19.95 -6.05 -15.96
CA ARG A 61 -18.53 -5.81 -15.66
C ARG A 61 -17.83 -6.98 -14.95
N ALA A 62 -18.53 -8.08 -14.71
CA ALA A 62 -17.92 -9.27 -14.13
C ALA A 62 -16.87 -9.87 -15.08
N ILE A 63 -15.79 -10.39 -14.51
CA ILE A 63 -14.69 -11.03 -15.24
C ILE A 63 -14.59 -12.48 -14.77
N THR A 64 -14.80 -13.42 -15.69
CA THR A 64 -14.77 -14.88 -15.41
C THR A 64 -13.66 -15.62 -16.17
N SER A 65 -12.86 -14.90 -16.97
CA SER A 65 -11.74 -15.49 -17.70
C SER A 65 -10.61 -15.86 -16.72
N PRO A 66 -10.22 -17.15 -16.59
CA PRO A 66 -9.17 -17.56 -15.67
C PRO A 66 -7.85 -16.85 -15.93
N GLY A 67 -7.50 -16.62 -17.20
CA GLY A 67 -6.28 -15.91 -17.57
C GLY A 67 -6.27 -14.44 -17.09
N LEU A 68 -7.41 -13.75 -17.13
CA LEU A 68 -7.51 -12.37 -16.64
C LEU A 68 -7.47 -12.31 -15.11
N VAL A 69 -8.10 -13.26 -14.41
CA VAL A 69 -8.03 -13.38 -12.95
C VAL A 69 -6.58 -13.61 -12.52
N THR A 70 -5.90 -14.61 -13.10
CA THR A 70 -4.50 -14.90 -12.80
C THR A 70 -3.59 -13.72 -13.11
N THR A 71 -3.81 -13.02 -14.23
CA THR A 71 -3.04 -11.82 -14.56
C THR A 71 -3.25 -10.72 -13.53
N GLY A 72 -4.49 -10.44 -13.14
CA GLY A 72 -4.82 -9.45 -12.12
C GLY A 72 -4.16 -9.77 -10.77
N TYR A 73 -4.23 -11.04 -10.35
CA TYR A 73 -3.64 -11.48 -9.10
C TYR A 73 -2.11 -11.39 -9.11
N VAL A 74 -1.45 -11.84 -10.18
CA VAL A 74 0.02 -11.72 -10.31
C VAL A 74 0.46 -10.25 -10.33
N LEU A 75 -0.30 -9.36 -10.95
CA LEU A 75 0.00 -7.91 -10.94
C LEU A 75 -0.10 -7.31 -9.53
N ILE A 76 -1.05 -7.76 -8.71
CA ILE A 76 -1.15 -7.36 -7.29
C ILE A 76 0.13 -7.75 -6.54
N ILE A 77 0.54 -9.02 -6.63
CA ILE A 77 1.76 -9.52 -5.97
C ILE A 77 3.00 -8.77 -6.45
N ALA A 78 3.13 -8.57 -7.76
CA ALA A 78 4.26 -7.84 -8.33
C ALA A 78 4.31 -6.39 -7.82
N TRP A 79 3.16 -5.74 -7.69
CA TRP A 79 3.06 -4.39 -7.15
C TRP A 79 3.44 -4.32 -5.67
N GLU A 80 2.96 -5.26 -4.85
CA GLU A 80 3.30 -5.38 -3.43
C GLU A 80 4.81 -5.59 -3.24
N ALA A 81 5.40 -6.52 -4.00
CA ALA A 81 6.82 -6.81 -3.95
C ALA A 81 7.65 -5.58 -4.38
N LEU A 82 7.27 -4.91 -5.47
CA LEU A 82 7.96 -3.71 -5.93
C LEU A 82 7.85 -2.57 -4.90
N ALA A 83 6.67 -2.35 -4.32
CA ALA A 83 6.47 -1.33 -3.28
C ALA A 83 7.33 -1.63 -2.04
N ALA A 84 7.38 -2.89 -1.59
CA ALA A 84 8.23 -3.33 -0.50
C ALA A 84 9.72 -3.08 -0.79
N LEU A 85 10.19 -3.37 -2.01
CA LEU A 85 11.57 -3.12 -2.43
C LEU A 85 11.91 -1.62 -2.49
N VAL A 86 10.98 -0.78 -2.96
CA VAL A 86 11.14 0.68 -2.95
C VAL A 86 11.24 1.22 -1.52
N LEU A 87 10.37 0.75 -0.62
CA LEU A 87 10.44 1.12 0.80
C LEU A 87 11.73 0.61 1.46
N LEU A 88 12.18 -0.61 1.13
CA LEU A 88 13.46 -1.15 1.59
C LEU A 88 14.64 -0.28 1.13
N ALA A 89 14.63 0.15 -0.14
CA ALA A 89 15.63 1.09 -0.64
C ALA A 89 15.59 2.42 0.13
N GLY A 90 14.39 2.92 0.46
CA GLY A 90 14.19 4.07 1.33
C GLY A 90 14.76 3.87 2.74
N LEU A 91 14.52 2.70 3.35
CA LEU A 91 15.06 2.32 4.65
C LEU A 91 16.59 2.27 4.63
N VAL A 92 17.19 1.61 3.64
CA VAL A 92 18.64 1.56 3.47
C VAL A 92 19.21 2.97 3.28
N ALA A 93 18.52 3.83 2.52
CA ALA A 93 18.89 5.23 2.36
C ALA A 93 18.83 6.01 3.69
N TRP A 94 17.83 5.76 4.55
CA TRP A 94 17.75 6.35 5.89
C TRP A 94 18.95 5.95 6.77
N LEU A 95 19.29 4.66 6.78
CA LEU A 95 20.43 4.12 7.54
C LEU A 95 21.77 4.70 7.06
N ARG A 96 21.90 4.91 5.74
CA ARG A 96 23.06 5.56 5.12
C ARG A 96 23.03 7.09 5.17
N ARG A 97 22.01 7.69 5.79
CA ARG A 97 21.78 9.14 5.86
C ARG A 97 21.73 9.82 4.49
N SER A 98 21.31 9.09 3.46
CA SER A 98 21.24 9.59 2.08
C SER A 98 20.08 10.58 1.90
N PRO A 99 20.26 11.66 1.12
CA PRO A 99 19.21 12.65 0.89
C PRO A 99 18.03 12.11 0.05
N VAL A 100 18.18 10.95 -0.60
CA VAL A 100 17.12 10.32 -1.40
C VAL A 100 16.07 9.60 -0.55
N ALA A 101 16.36 9.32 0.73
CA ALA A 101 15.51 8.50 1.59
C ALA A 101 14.04 8.98 1.67
N PRO A 102 13.74 10.28 1.85
CA PRO A 102 12.35 10.77 1.87
C PRO A 102 11.62 10.51 0.55
N LYS A 103 12.30 10.64 -0.60
CA LYS A 103 11.68 10.44 -1.92
C LYS A 103 11.30 8.98 -2.16
N LEU A 104 12.18 8.05 -1.76
CA LEU A 104 11.90 6.62 -1.86
C LEU A 104 10.79 6.18 -0.91
N SER A 105 10.80 6.66 0.34
CA SER A 105 9.70 6.42 1.28
C SER A 105 8.37 6.93 0.75
N ALA A 106 8.34 8.17 0.23
CA ALA A 106 7.14 8.75 -0.37
C ALA A 106 6.62 7.93 -1.56
N LEU A 107 7.52 7.51 -2.46
CA LEU A 107 7.15 6.68 -3.60
C LEU A 107 6.55 5.33 -3.16
N GLY A 108 7.18 4.67 -2.17
CA GLY A 108 6.69 3.41 -1.63
C GLY A 108 5.31 3.52 -1.00
N TRP A 109 5.06 4.56 -0.19
CA TRP A 109 3.72 4.80 0.36
C TRP A 109 2.71 5.23 -0.69
N LEU A 110 3.12 5.96 -1.74
CA LEU A 110 2.22 6.26 -2.86
C LEU A 110 1.79 4.96 -3.57
N MET A 111 2.71 4.02 -3.76
CA MET A 111 2.40 2.71 -4.32
C MET A 111 1.46 1.90 -3.41
N GLU A 112 1.73 1.88 -2.10
CA GLU A 112 0.85 1.23 -1.12
C GLU A 112 -0.56 1.84 -1.16
N LEU A 113 -0.67 3.17 -1.15
CA LEU A 113 -1.94 3.88 -1.23
C LEU A 113 -2.68 3.57 -2.53
N ALA A 114 -1.98 3.55 -3.66
CA ALA A 114 -2.57 3.23 -4.96
C ALA A 114 -3.14 1.80 -4.99
N LEU A 115 -2.45 0.84 -4.37
CA LEU A 115 -2.94 -0.53 -4.28
C LEU A 115 -4.19 -0.64 -3.39
N PHE A 116 -4.12 -0.14 -2.15
CA PHE A 116 -5.18 -0.38 -1.18
C PHE A 116 -6.38 0.57 -1.35
N ALA A 117 -6.16 1.87 -1.57
CA ALA A 117 -7.25 2.79 -1.83
C ALA A 117 -7.77 2.66 -3.26
N GLY A 118 -6.87 2.60 -4.25
CA GLY A 118 -7.25 2.50 -5.66
C GLY A 118 -7.70 1.09 -6.07
N GLY A 119 -6.84 0.10 -5.85
CA GLY A 119 -7.11 -1.31 -6.20
C GLY A 119 -8.19 -1.94 -5.35
N PHE A 120 -8.04 -1.98 -4.02
CA PHE A 120 -8.99 -2.69 -3.16
C PHE A 120 -10.26 -1.91 -2.87
N MET A 121 -10.18 -0.63 -2.50
CA MET A 121 -11.40 0.13 -2.14
C MET A 121 -12.16 0.63 -3.37
N ALA A 122 -11.50 1.32 -4.31
CA ALA A 122 -12.21 1.88 -5.47
C ALA A 122 -12.54 0.81 -6.53
N ILE A 123 -11.58 0.00 -6.96
CA ILE A 123 -11.82 -1.02 -7.98
C ILE A 123 -12.52 -2.25 -7.36
N GLY A 124 -11.95 -2.91 -6.37
CA GLY A 124 -12.57 -4.06 -5.71
C GLY A 124 -13.91 -3.67 -5.06
N GLY A 125 -13.89 -2.71 -4.15
CA GLY A 125 -15.05 -2.24 -3.40
C GLY A 125 -16.15 -1.74 -4.32
N GLU A 126 -15.93 -0.67 -5.07
CA GLU A 126 -17.00 0.00 -5.82
C GLU A 126 -17.21 -0.57 -7.23
N TYR A 127 -16.15 -0.78 -8.00
CA TYR A 127 -16.30 -1.32 -9.35
C TYR A 127 -16.75 -2.78 -9.35
N PHE A 128 -16.28 -3.63 -8.42
CA PHE A 128 -16.74 -5.03 -8.34
C PHE A 128 -17.79 -5.29 -7.25
N GLN A 129 -18.19 -4.28 -6.47
CA GLN A 129 -19.17 -4.42 -5.37
C GLN A 129 -18.72 -5.45 -4.33
N MET A 130 -17.40 -5.54 -4.12
CA MET A 130 -16.79 -6.43 -3.13
C MET A 130 -17.40 -6.25 -1.73
N TRP A 131 -17.89 -5.05 -1.41
CA TRP A 131 -18.57 -4.77 -0.14
C TRP A 131 -19.85 -5.58 0.09
N GLN A 132 -20.49 -6.09 -0.96
CA GLN A 132 -21.71 -6.91 -0.86
C GLN A 132 -21.42 -8.36 -0.46
N SER A 133 -20.20 -8.85 -0.70
CA SER A 133 -19.82 -10.21 -0.33
C SER A 133 -19.55 -10.30 1.17
N SER A 134 -20.12 -11.31 1.83
CA SER A 134 -19.82 -11.58 3.25
C SER A 134 -18.48 -12.30 3.45
N LYS A 135 -17.98 -12.98 2.43
CA LYS A 135 -16.76 -13.80 2.49
C LYS A 135 -15.59 -13.13 1.78
N TRP A 136 -15.84 -12.57 0.60
CA TRP A 136 -14.80 -12.03 -0.28
C TRP A 136 -14.84 -10.51 -0.22
N ASN A 137 -14.59 -9.94 0.96
CA ASN A 137 -14.60 -8.50 1.19
C ASN A 137 -13.35 -8.04 1.91
N GLY A 138 -12.48 -7.32 1.19
CA GLY A 138 -11.19 -6.84 1.68
C GLY A 138 -11.17 -5.39 2.16
N ILE A 139 -12.29 -4.65 2.16
CA ILE A 139 -12.27 -3.21 2.45
C ILE A 139 -11.77 -2.92 3.87
N ALA A 140 -12.28 -3.66 4.86
CA ALA A 140 -11.87 -3.49 6.25
C ALA A 140 -10.37 -3.81 6.44
N SER A 141 -9.86 -4.81 5.74
CA SER A 141 -8.43 -5.16 5.72
C SER A 141 -7.59 -4.11 4.99
N ALA A 142 -8.11 -3.48 3.93
CA ALA A 142 -7.41 -2.47 3.14
C ALA A 142 -7.24 -1.13 3.89
N LEU A 143 -8.22 -0.73 4.71
CA LEU A 143 -8.26 0.58 5.37
C LEU A 143 -7.02 0.89 6.24
N PRO A 144 -6.50 -0.02 7.08
CA PRO A 144 -5.26 0.21 7.82
C PRO A 144 -4.07 0.60 6.94
N HIS A 145 -3.92 0.00 5.75
CA HIS A 145 -2.83 0.32 4.82
C HIS A 145 -3.00 1.72 4.22
N VAL A 146 -4.24 2.11 3.90
CA VAL A 146 -4.55 3.47 3.43
C VAL A 146 -4.18 4.49 4.51
N ILE A 147 -4.47 4.21 5.77
CA ILE A 147 -4.11 5.08 6.90
C ILE A 147 -2.60 5.17 7.08
N ILE A 148 -1.89 4.03 7.08
CA ILE A 148 -0.43 3.98 7.26
C ILE A 148 0.28 4.72 6.13
N SER A 149 -0.07 4.42 4.88
CA SER A 149 0.52 5.06 3.71
C SER A 149 0.18 6.54 3.61
N GLY A 150 -1.07 6.92 3.85
CA GLY A 150 -1.51 8.32 3.91
C GLY A 150 -0.77 9.11 5.00
N LEU A 151 -0.65 8.55 6.20
CA LEU A 151 0.12 9.15 7.28
C LEU A 151 1.61 9.29 6.90
N GLY A 152 2.19 8.25 6.31
CA GLY A 152 3.58 8.29 5.83
C GLY A 152 3.83 9.41 4.83
N LEU A 153 2.94 9.57 3.85
CA LEU A 153 2.97 10.67 2.88
C LEU A 153 2.91 12.05 3.57
N VAL A 154 1.96 12.24 4.50
CA VAL A 154 1.85 13.49 5.25
C VAL A 154 3.15 13.79 6.00
N LEU A 155 3.68 12.82 6.76
CA LEU A 155 4.87 13.03 7.58
C LEU A 155 6.12 13.31 6.75
N VAL A 156 6.30 12.63 5.61
CA VAL A 156 7.49 12.82 4.76
C VAL A 156 7.46 14.16 4.02
N HIS A 157 6.28 14.64 3.61
CA HIS A 157 6.14 15.97 3.03
C HIS A 157 6.33 17.08 4.08
N LEU A 158 5.81 16.91 5.30
CA LEU A 158 6.08 17.82 6.42
C LEU A 158 7.58 17.91 6.74
N LEU A 159 8.30 16.80 6.64
CA LEU A 159 9.76 16.79 6.82
C LEU A 159 10.48 17.57 5.71
N GLY A 160 10.00 17.49 4.47
CA GLY A 160 10.49 18.28 3.34
C GLY A 160 10.30 19.79 3.56
N SER A 161 9.08 20.21 3.86
CA SER A 161 8.74 21.63 4.07
C SER A 161 9.52 22.27 5.21
N ARG A 162 9.80 21.54 6.30
CA ARG A 162 10.64 22.06 7.41
C ARG A 162 12.07 22.33 6.96
N ARG A 163 12.66 21.44 6.15
CA ARG A 163 14.02 21.61 5.63
C ARG A 163 14.12 22.79 4.67
N GLU A 164 13.09 23.03 3.87
CA GLU A 164 13.02 24.17 2.97
C GLU A 164 12.93 25.49 3.75
N ALA A 165 12.06 25.57 4.76
CA ALA A 165 11.93 26.74 5.63
C ALA A 165 13.23 27.04 6.40
N GLU A 166 13.90 26.03 6.96
CA GLU A 166 15.19 26.18 7.63
C GLU A 166 16.28 26.69 6.66
N SER A 167 16.26 26.26 5.40
CA SER A 167 17.22 26.71 4.40
C SER A 167 17.00 28.18 4.01
N ALA A 168 15.74 28.61 3.89
CA ALA A 168 15.37 29.98 3.56
C ALA A 168 15.63 30.98 4.71
N ALA A 169 15.63 30.52 5.97
CA ALA A 169 15.94 31.37 7.13
C ALA A 169 17.45 31.67 7.30
N VAL A 170 18.31 30.93 6.60
CA VAL A 170 19.78 31.03 6.70
C VAL A 170 20.39 31.73 5.47
N SER A 171 19.61 31.95 4.42
CA SER A 171 19.96 32.74 3.22
C SER A 171 19.62 34.23 3.39
#